data_AF-A0A926AW38-F1
#
_entry.id   AF-A0A926AW38-F1
#
_cell.length_a   1.000
_cell.length_b   1.000
_cell.length_c   1.000
_cell.angle_alpha   90.00
_cell.angle_beta   90.00
_cell.angle_gamma   90.00
#
_symmetry.space_group_name_H-M   'P 1'
#
loop_
_entity.id
_entity.type
_entity.pdbx_description
1 polymer ?
#
loop_
_entity_poly.entity_id
_entity_poly.type
_entity_poly.pdbx_seq_one_letter_code
_entity_poly.pdbx_strand_id
1 'polypeptide(L)'
;GRGRFYDDAEVTKKALTAYANGVKIEWRALPANDGEARIQLARKAQEYKLPDDQRMEILHEGYRVLWQTALKTEKPDPEIWTKLATRLATDLPGSTESLPQFPAELKQRYEKETLTLYREAPEPIRKQLHRLFHASVLLKSIESEAAADGRDGNVIADRIERAVPEEQVLAEKYRDAQLAWRLKRAAMVTRQEIEQLANDYRSRQQPVLARQALQTWLQAREGRLREDGSLGLMQLADDHLALLKDENKAASFLKEAYKLDPTLAEVSRRLESLGYKLDRGAWTKEVAGKPAGDSPKPETTSTGDIVVGMTASALRARMRPDSIGRAFTSTGLIEVWSYGTPGTSRLIVHLERTGPTGEAKVVEFGNER
;
A
#
# COMPACT_ATOMS: atom_id res chain seq x y z
N GLY A 1 16.62 57.13 16.92
CA GLY A 1 18.09 57.17 17.00
C GLY A 1 18.60 58.47 16.41
N ARG A 2 19.67 59.04 16.97
CA ARG A 2 20.20 60.38 16.62
C ARG A 2 20.57 60.58 15.14
N GLY A 3 20.80 59.52 14.35
CA GLY A 3 21.04 59.64 12.90
C GLY A 3 19.83 60.11 12.07
N ARG A 4 18.60 59.77 12.49
CA ARG A 4 17.35 60.28 11.84
C ARG A 4 17.12 61.77 12.08
N PHE A 5 17.82 62.36 13.05
CA PHE A 5 17.72 63.78 13.40
C PHE A 5 18.64 64.65 12.53
N TYR A 6 19.69 64.08 11.92
CA TYR A 6 20.67 64.81 11.10
C TYR A 6 20.66 64.43 9.62
N ASP A 7 19.74 63.55 9.19
CA ASP A 7 19.64 63.01 7.81
C ASP A 7 20.98 62.47 7.26
N ASP A 8 21.83 61.97 8.16
CA ASP A 8 23.18 61.51 7.85
C ASP A 8 23.19 59.99 7.62
N ALA A 9 23.34 59.61 6.35
CA ALA A 9 23.40 58.22 5.91
C ALA A 9 24.63 57.47 6.48
N GLU A 10 25.76 58.15 6.70
CA GLU A 10 26.95 57.51 7.28
C GLU A 10 26.75 57.19 8.76
N VAL A 11 26.19 58.13 9.53
CA VAL A 11 25.92 57.91 10.96
C VAL A 11 24.92 56.78 11.15
N THR A 12 23.92 56.71 10.28
CA THR A 12 22.94 55.61 10.26
C THR A 12 23.60 54.27 9.94
N LYS A 13 24.49 54.22 8.94
CA LYS A 13 25.26 53.01 8.59
C LYS A 13 26.19 52.56 9.72
N LYS A 14 26.94 53.49 10.33
CA LYS A 14 27.84 53.19 11.48
C LYS A 14 27.06 52.67 12.69
N ALA A 15 25.89 53.26 12.97
CA ALA A 15 25.00 52.79 14.03
C ALA A 15 24.51 51.36 13.77
N LEU A 16 24.03 51.05 12.57
CA LEU A 16 23.60 49.69 12.20
C LEU A 16 24.73 48.67 12.32
N THR A 17 25.95 49.02 11.87
CA THR A 17 27.13 48.15 12.04
C THR A 17 27.45 47.90 13.52
N ALA A 18 27.40 48.93 14.36
CA ALA A 18 27.63 48.80 15.80
C ALA A 18 26.56 47.91 16.45
N TYR A 19 25.28 48.08 16.10
CA TYR A 19 24.20 47.21 16.57
C TYR A 19 24.38 45.77 16.10
N ALA A 20 24.73 45.54 14.83
CA ALA A 20 24.99 44.20 14.29
C ALA A 20 26.13 43.50 15.05
N ASN A 21 27.21 44.21 15.35
CA ASN A 21 28.33 43.70 16.14
C ASN A 21 27.92 43.40 17.59
N GLY A 22 27.14 44.28 18.21
CA GLY A 22 26.58 44.05 19.55
C GLY A 22 25.75 42.78 19.62
N VAL A 23 24.84 42.58 18.66
CA VAL A 23 24.04 41.35 18.55
C VAL A 23 24.92 40.11 18.34
N LYS A 24 26.00 40.18 17.55
CA LYS A 24 26.94 39.05 17.39
C LYS A 24 27.65 38.70 18.69
N ILE A 25 28.06 39.71 19.47
CA ILE A 25 28.71 39.50 20.76
C ILE A 25 27.73 38.86 21.75
N GLU A 26 26.52 39.41 21.84
CA GLU A 26 25.45 38.90 22.71
C GLU A 26 25.10 37.45 22.33
N TRP A 27 24.93 37.15 21.03
CA TRP A 27 24.66 35.81 20.53
C TRP A 27 25.76 34.80 20.92
N ARG A 28 27.04 35.17 20.77
CA ARG A 28 28.17 34.32 21.18
C ARG A 28 28.28 34.10 22.68
N ALA A 29 27.74 35.02 23.48
CA ALA A 29 27.74 34.94 24.94
C ALA A 29 26.56 34.10 25.48
N LEU A 30 25.53 33.81 24.66
CA LEU A 30 24.38 33.03 25.10
C LEU A 30 24.77 31.56 25.37
N PRO A 31 24.31 30.97 26.49
CA PRO A 31 24.52 29.54 26.75
C PRO A 31 23.99 28.68 25.60
N ALA A 32 24.70 27.61 25.20
CA ALA A 32 24.35 26.80 24.03
C ALA A 32 22.94 26.16 24.10
N ASN A 33 22.40 25.98 25.30
CA ASN A 33 21.08 25.38 25.56
C ASN A 33 19.96 26.41 25.74
N ASP A 34 20.24 27.71 25.67
CA ASP A 34 19.23 28.76 25.86
C ASP A 34 18.60 29.17 24.52
N GLY A 35 17.60 28.40 24.10
CA GLY A 35 16.86 28.67 22.87
C GLY A 35 15.96 29.89 22.96
N GLU A 36 15.37 30.18 24.13
CA GLU A 36 14.47 31.32 24.29
C GLU A 36 15.24 32.64 24.25
N ALA A 37 16.41 32.73 24.89
CA ALA A 37 17.25 33.93 24.81
C ALA A 37 17.69 34.24 23.37
N ARG A 38 17.93 33.22 22.54
CA ARG A 38 18.21 33.40 21.09
C ARG A 38 17.01 34.00 20.37
N ILE A 39 15.80 33.50 20.62
CA ILE A 39 14.58 34.03 20.00
C ILE A 39 14.37 35.49 20.40
N GLN A 40 14.57 35.84 21.68
CA GLN A 40 14.47 37.23 22.14
C GLN A 40 15.54 38.12 21.52
N LEU A 41 16.77 37.63 21.36
CA LEU A 41 17.83 38.37 20.67
C LEU A 41 17.49 38.62 19.19
N ALA A 42 16.87 37.66 18.50
CA ALA A 42 16.38 37.84 17.14
C ALA A 42 15.27 38.91 17.06
N ARG A 43 14.35 38.95 18.03
CA ARG A 43 13.32 40.02 18.11
C ARG A 43 13.94 41.40 18.36
N LYS A 44 14.90 41.49 19.26
CA LYS A 44 15.69 42.72 19.49
C LYS A 44 16.43 43.18 18.22
N ALA A 45 16.98 42.24 17.44
CA ALA A 45 17.61 42.54 16.15
C ALA A 45 16.62 43.13 15.14
N GLN A 46 15.35 42.72 15.17
CA GLN A 46 14.26 43.31 14.36
C GLN A 46 13.95 44.75 14.77
N GLU A 47 13.89 45.04 16.08
CA GLU A 47 13.67 46.40 16.59
C GLU A 47 14.77 47.37 16.13
N TYR A 48 16.01 46.89 16.02
CA TYR A 48 17.14 47.64 15.49
C TYR A 48 17.21 47.68 13.96
N LYS A 49 16.26 47.07 13.26
CA LYS A 49 16.20 47.00 11.78
C LYS A 49 17.46 46.42 11.15
N LEU A 50 18.06 45.43 11.82
CA LEU A 50 19.18 44.69 11.26
C LEU A 50 18.75 43.85 10.05
N PRO A 51 19.69 43.49 9.14
CA PRO A 51 19.39 42.63 8.00
C PRO A 51 18.72 41.32 8.41
N ASP A 52 17.70 40.92 7.64
CA ASP A 52 16.87 39.75 7.92
C ASP A 52 17.67 38.44 7.98
N ASP A 53 18.76 38.33 7.21
CA ASP A 53 19.60 37.14 7.20
C ASP A 53 20.15 36.77 8.58
N GLN A 54 20.76 37.75 9.25
CA GLN A 54 21.35 37.52 10.57
C GLN A 54 20.27 37.27 11.61
N ARG A 55 19.14 37.97 11.52
CA ARG A 55 17.99 37.75 12.41
C ARG A 55 17.46 36.33 12.29
N MET A 56 17.26 35.88 11.05
CA MET A 56 16.68 34.58 10.75
C MET A 56 17.59 33.43 11.16
N GLU A 57 18.91 33.59 11.04
CA GLU A 57 19.87 32.60 11.54
C GLU A 57 19.77 32.40 13.06
N ILE A 58 19.75 33.50 13.84
CA ILE A 58 19.63 33.44 15.30
C ILE A 58 18.29 32.82 15.71
N LEU A 59 17.21 33.21 15.02
CA LEU A 59 15.86 32.73 15.28
C LEU A 59 15.74 31.23 15.02
N HIS A 60 16.25 30.78 13.87
CA HIS A 60 16.31 29.38 13.48
C HIS A 60 17.10 28.54 14.47
N GLU A 61 18.31 29.00 14.86
CA GLU A 61 19.12 28.32 15.87
C GLU A 61 18.38 28.22 17.20
N GLY A 62 17.73 29.31 17.65
CA GLY A 62 16.93 29.31 18.89
C GLY A 62 15.86 28.23 18.90
N TYR A 63 15.09 28.12 17.81
CA TYR A 63 14.10 27.06 17.67
C TYR A 63 14.71 25.66 17.60
N ARG A 64 15.87 25.49 16.95
CA ARG A 64 16.59 24.20 16.93
C ARG A 64 17.03 23.78 18.33
N VAL A 65 17.49 24.72 19.16
CA VAL A 65 17.82 24.45 20.55
C VAL A 65 16.58 24.04 21.34
N LEU A 66 15.47 24.79 21.25
CA LEU A 66 14.20 24.41 21.90
C LEU A 66 13.72 23.03 21.48
N TRP A 67 13.82 22.72 20.18
CA TRP A 67 13.47 21.42 19.63
C TRP A 67 14.31 20.28 20.21
N GLN A 68 15.63 20.44 20.23
CA GLN A 68 16.54 19.44 20.79
C GLN A 68 16.32 19.22 22.28
N THR A 69 16.01 20.28 23.03
CA THR A 69 15.63 20.18 24.44
C THR A 69 14.31 19.41 24.62
N ALA A 70 13.30 19.72 23.80
CA ALA A 70 12.01 19.03 23.84
C ALA A 70 12.15 17.53 23.51
N LEU A 71 13.05 17.16 22.59
CA LEU A 71 13.34 15.76 22.26
C LEU A 71 14.04 14.98 23.37
N LYS A 72 14.79 15.66 24.24
CA LYS A 72 15.54 15.03 25.36
C LYS A 72 14.72 14.88 26.64
N THR A 73 13.47 15.34 26.64
CA THR A 73 12.61 15.26 27.81
C THR A 73 12.18 13.80 28.03
N GLU A 74 12.39 13.26 29.25
CA GLU A 74 12.11 11.86 29.59
C GLU A 74 10.64 11.46 29.35
N LYS A 75 9.72 12.42 29.53
CA LYS A 75 8.30 12.27 29.24
C LYS A 75 7.93 13.24 28.12
N PRO A 76 7.99 12.79 26.86
CA PRO A 76 7.58 13.61 25.73
C PRO A 76 6.10 13.98 25.88
N ASP A 77 5.82 15.28 25.84
CA ASP A 77 4.46 15.81 25.80
C ASP A 77 4.18 16.36 24.38
N PRO A 78 3.26 15.74 23.62
CA PRO A 78 2.91 16.18 22.27
C PRO A 78 2.43 17.64 22.21
N GLU A 79 1.85 18.17 23.30
CA GLU A 79 1.44 19.57 23.36
C GLU A 79 2.63 20.53 23.26
N ILE A 80 3.79 20.16 23.82
CA ILE A 80 5.00 20.99 23.74
C ILE A 80 5.42 21.13 22.28
N TRP A 81 5.39 20.05 21.51
CA TRP A 81 5.76 20.07 20.10
C TRP A 81 4.73 20.80 19.24
N THR A 82 3.44 20.65 19.55
CA THR A 82 2.38 21.43 18.89
C THR A 82 2.56 22.92 19.12
N LYS A 83 2.79 23.35 20.37
CA LYS A 83 3.08 24.75 20.72
C LYS A 83 4.34 25.26 20.01
N LEU A 84 5.38 24.44 19.91
CA LEU A 84 6.61 24.76 19.19
C LEU A 84 6.35 24.94 17.69
N ALA A 85 5.56 24.06 17.06
CA ALA A 85 5.18 24.16 15.66
C ALA A 85 4.38 25.45 15.37
N THR A 86 3.42 25.82 16.23
CA THR A 86 2.67 27.08 16.10
C THR A 86 3.57 28.31 16.19
N ARG A 87 4.54 28.29 17.12
CA ARG A 87 5.54 29.36 17.25
C ARG A 87 6.43 29.45 16.00
N LEU A 88 6.94 28.31 15.51
CA LEU A 88 7.70 28.20 14.27
C LEU A 88 6.92 28.76 13.07
N ALA A 89 5.63 28.42 12.96
CA ALA A 89 4.73 28.88 11.91
C ALA A 89 4.59 30.41 11.86
N THR A 90 4.67 31.05 13.03
CA THR A 90 4.56 32.51 13.17
C THR A 90 5.89 33.21 12.88
N ASP A 91 6.98 32.65 13.41
CA ASP A 91 8.28 33.33 13.44
C ASP A 91 9.15 33.04 12.21
N LEU A 92 8.97 31.89 11.55
CA LEU A 92 9.76 31.49 10.38
C LEU A 92 8.92 31.53 9.08
N PRO A 93 9.19 32.48 8.16
CA PRO A 93 8.41 32.61 6.93
C PRO A 93 8.55 31.40 6.01
N GLY A 94 7.47 30.98 5.35
CA GLY A 94 7.46 29.81 4.48
C GLY A 94 7.39 28.46 5.21
N SER A 95 7.37 28.42 6.54
CA SER A 95 7.26 27.17 7.32
C SER A 95 5.93 26.42 7.13
N THR A 96 4.88 27.14 6.76
CA THR A 96 3.54 26.59 6.49
C THR A 96 3.25 26.40 5.01
N GLU A 97 4.14 26.86 4.13
CA GLU A 97 3.99 26.72 2.67
C GLU A 97 4.35 25.30 2.27
N SER A 98 3.37 24.53 1.80
CA SER A 98 3.59 23.17 1.34
C SER A 98 4.47 23.15 0.09
N LEU A 99 5.37 22.16 0.04
CA LEU A 99 6.18 21.85 -1.14
C LEU A 99 5.52 20.72 -1.93
N PRO A 100 5.77 20.60 -3.25
CA PRO A 100 5.32 19.44 -4.01
C PRO A 100 5.92 18.13 -3.48
N GLN A 101 7.19 18.18 -3.07
CA GLN A 101 7.92 17.11 -2.41
C GLN A 101 9.14 17.69 -1.68
N PHE A 102 9.61 17.02 -0.63
CA PHE A 102 10.89 17.38 -0.01
C PHE A 102 12.06 16.91 -0.89
N PRO A 103 12.98 17.80 -1.31
CA PRO A 103 14.19 17.36 -2.00
C PRO A 103 15.01 16.48 -1.07
N ALA A 104 15.19 15.20 -1.43
CA ALA A 104 15.79 14.19 -0.54
C ALA A 104 17.20 14.58 -0.08
N GLU A 105 18.02 15.11 -0.99
CA GLU A 105 19.38 15.58 -0.69
C GLU A 105 19.37 16.76 0.30
N LEU A 106 18.43 17.69 0.13
CA LEU A 106 18.29 18.85 1.02
C LEU A 106 17.87 18.40 2.43
N LYS A 107 16.88 17.50 2.53
CA LYS A 107 16.44 16.92 3.81
C LYS A 107 17.60 16.22 4.52
N GLN A 108 18.32 15.35 3.81
CA GLN A 108 19.44 14.60 4.38
C GLN A 108 20.60 15.52 4.83
N ARG A 109 20.97 16.51 4.02
CA ARG A 109 22.03 17.46 4.39
C ARG A 109 21.61 18.32 5.58
N TYR A 110 20.36 18.76 5.61
CA TYR A 110 19.83 19.58 6.70
C TYR A 110 19.78 18.85 8.04
N GLU A 111 19.52 17.53 8.04
CA GLU A 111 19.58 16.71 9.26
C GLU A 111 21.00 16.58 9.82
N LYS A 112 22.02 16.53 8.96
CA LYS A 112 23.44 16.37 9.36
C LYS A 112 24.10 17.70 9.73
N GLU A 113 23.86 18.75 8.94
CA GLU A 113 24.60 20.01 8.97
C GLU A 113 23.64 21.20 9.11
N THR A 114 22.64 21.08 9.99
CA THR A 114 21.51 22.02 10.13
C THR A 114 21.94 23.50 10.07
N LEU A 115 22.82 23.93 10.97
CA LEU A 115 23.16 25.35 11.13
C LEU A 115 24.06 25.85 9.98
N THR A 116 25.01 25.03 9.54
CA THR A 116 25.92 25.37 8.42
C THR A 116 25.12 25.54 7.13
N LEU A 117 24.27 24.57 6.80
CA LEU A 117 23.43 24.64 5.61
C LEU A 117 22.51 25.86 5.64
N TYR A 118 21.91 26.16 6.81
CA TYR A 118 21.01 27.30 6.95
C TYR A 118 21.73 28.64 6.73
N ARG A 119 22.93 28.81 7.30
CA ARG A 119 23.75 30.01 7.14
C ARG A 119 24.11 30.27 5.67
N GLU A 120 24.54 29.22 4.97
CA GLU A 120 24.99 29.29 3.57
C GLU A 120 23.82 29.41 2.57
N ALA A 121 22.62 28.97 2.96
CA ALA A 121 21.46 28.94 2.09
C ALA A 121 20.96 30.35 1.73
N PRO A 122 20.61 30.61 0.45
CA PRO A 122 19.88 31.82 0.08
C PRO A 122 18.44 31.79 0.60
N GLU A 123 17.78 32.94 0.65
CA GLU A 123 16.43 33.10 1.23
C GLU A 123 15.40 32.07 0.74
N PRO A 124 15.28 31.75 -0.57
CA PRO A 124 14.30 30.76 -1.04
C PRO A 124 14.56 29.36 -0.46
N ILE A 125 15.83 28.98 -0.30
CA ILE A 125 16.21 27.69 0.29
C ILE A 125 15.94 27.72 1.79
N ARG A 126 16.21 28.83 2.49
CA ARG A 126 15.87 28.96 3.92
C ARG A 126 14.39 28.76 4.20
N LYS A 127 13.50 29.27 3.35
CA LYS A 127 12.04 29.01 3.46
C LYS A 127 11.71 27.52 3.34
N GLN A 128 12.36 26.81 2.40
CA GLN A 128 12.22 25.34 2.31
C GLN A 128 12.74 24.64 3.57
N LEU A 129 13.87 25.10 4.15
CA LEU A 129 14.39 24.57 5.40
C LEU A 129 13.45 24.85 6.59
N HIS A 130 12.76 25.99 6.60
CA HIS A 130 11.71 26.29 7.58
C HIS A 130 10.55 25.31 7.47
N ARG A 131 10.08 25.05 6.24
CA ARG A 131 9.03 24.07 5.99
C ARG A 131 9.44 22.66 6.45
N LEU A 132 10.64 22.22 6.07
CA LEU A 132 11.23 20.95 6.50
C LEU A 132 11.29 20.83 8.03
N PHE A 133 11.71 21.89 8.71
CA PHE A 133 11.79 21.90 10.17
C PHE A 133 10.41 21.84 10.81
N HIS A 134 9.48 22.69 10.36
CA HIS A 134 8.12 22.71 10.86
C HIS A 134 7.41 21.36 10.66
N ALA A 135 7.56 20.76 9.47
CA ALA A 135 7.08 19.42 9.17
C ALA A 135 7.67 18.36 10.13
N SER A 136 8.98 18.41 10.41
CA SER A 136 9.63 17.47 11.35
C SER A 136 9.03 17.54 12.75
N VAL A 137 8.71 18.75 13.24
CA VAL A 137 8.08 18.95 14.56
C VAL A 137 6.65 18.43 14.56
N LEU A 138 5.86 18.73 13.52
CA LEU A 138 4.50 18.23 13.37
C LEU A 138 4.44 16.70 13.30
N LEU A 139 5.29 16.09 12.48
CA LEU A 139 5.37 14.64 12.36
C LEU A 139 5.65 14.01 13.71
N LYS A 140 6.63 14.51 14.47
CA LYS A 140 6.93 13.94 15.78
C LYS A 140 5.73 13.98 16.73
N SER A 141 4.97 15.08 16.73
CA SER A 141 3.73 15.19 17.51
C SER A 141 2.69 14.16 17.08
N ILE A 142 2.43 14.05 15.79
CA ILE A 142 1.46 13.10 15.25
C ILE A 142 1.88 11.66 15.57
N GLU A 143 3.15 11.31 15.35
CA GLU A 143 3.67 9.96 15.55
C GLU A 143 3.72 9.54 17.01
N SER A 144 3.87 10.47 17.96
CA SER A 144 3.83 10.13 19.39
C SER A 144 2.46 9.74 19.92
N GLU A 145 1.40 10.14 19.22
CA GLU A 145 0.03 9.78 19.55
C GLU A 145 -0.38 8.45 18.90
N ALA A 146 0.43 7.93 17.97
CA ALA A 146 0.15 6.69 17.26
C ALA A 146 0.18 5.48 18.20
N ALA A 147 -0.80 4.61 18.08
CA ALA A 147 -0.83 3.36 18.83
C ALA A 147 0.29 2.43 18.37
N ALA A 148 1.04 1.87 19.33
CA ALA A 148 2.16 0.97 19.05
C ALA A 148 1.76 -0.30 18.26
N ASP A 149 0.49 -0.71 18.33
CA ASP A 149 -0.04 -1.86 17.59
C ASP A 149 -0.54 -1.52 16.17
N GLY A 150 -0.59 -0.23 15.81
CA GLY A 150 -1.01 0.27 14.50
C GLY A 150 -2.53 0.36 14.30
N ARG A 151 -3.35 0.17 15.34
CA ARG A 151 -4.82 0.13 15.20
C ARG A 151 -5.45 1.42 14.68
N ASP A 152 -4.78 2.54 14.85
CA ASP A 152 -5.19 3.90 14.47
C ASP A 152 -4.49 4.41 13.19
N GLY A 153 -3.84 3.53 12.43
CA GLY A 153 -3.01 3.91 11.30
C GLY A 153 -3.68 4.82 10.25
N ASN A 154 -4.96 4.60 9.86
CA ASN A 154 -5.66 5.52 8.97
C ASN A 154 -5.84 6.92 9.59
N VAL A 155 -6.15 7.00 10.88
CA VAL A 155 -6.31 8.30 11.58
C VAL A 155 -4.99 9.06 11.59
N ILE A 156 -3.89 8.37 11.83
CA ILE A 156 -2.55 8.95 11.80
C ILE A 156 -2.16 9.36 10.37
N ALA A 157 -2.42 8.51 9.37
CA ALA A 157 -2.17 8.82 7.96
C ALA A 157 -2.91 10.09 7.51
N ASP A 158 -4.20 10.21 7.83
CA ASP A 158 -5.01 11.38 7.46
C ASP A 158 -4.55 12.66 8.18
N ARG A 159 -3.96 12.54 9.38
CA ARG A 159 -3.33 13.69 10.07
C ARG A 159 -2.03 14.08 9.39
N ILE A 160 -1.19 13.11 8.99
CA ILE A 160 0.04 13.36 8.25
C ILE A 160 -0.27 14.06 6.93
N GLU A 161 -1.20 13.56 6.13
CA GLU A 161 -1.53 14.17 4.83
C GLU A 161 -2.06 15.61 4.94
N ARG A 162 -2.84 15.90 5.99
CA ARG A 162 -3.34 17.26 6.24
C ARG A 162 -2.25 18.22 6.71
N ALA A 163 -1.35 17.77 7.59
CA ALA A 163 -0.35 18.63 8.21
C ALA A 163 0.94 18.74 7.38
N VAL A 164 1.32 17.62 6.75
CA VAL A 164 2.57 17.40 6.01
C VAL A 164 2.27 16.59 4.74
N PRO A 165 1.58 17.18 3.74
CA PRO A 165 1.23 16.50 2.49
C PRO A 165 2.44 15.98 1.70
N GLU A 166 3.65 16.44 2.00
CA GLU A 166 4.91 15.98 1.42
C GLU A 166 5.31 14.56 1.87
N GLU A 167 4.76 14.04 2.97
CA GLU A 167 5.14 12.77 3.60
C GLU A 167 4.12 11.65 3.30
N GLN A 168 3.69 11.55 2.04
CA GLN A 168 2.72 10.55 1.58
C GLN A 168 3.19 9.11 1.84
N VAL A 169 4.49 8.85 1.66
CA VAL A 169 5.09 7.53 1.91
C VAL A 169 4.95 7.13 3.38
N LEU A 170 5.11 8.09 4.31
CA LEU A 170 4.92 7.84 5.73
C LEU A 170 3.45 7.60 6.06
N ALA A 171 2.53 8.38 5.49
CA ALA A 171 1.10 8.17 5.65
C ALA A 171 0.69 6.76 5.19
N GLU A 172 1.15 6.30 4.03
CA GLU A 172 0.87 4.94 3.53
C GLU A 172 1.43 3.85 4.46
N LYS A 173 2.61 4.06 5.05
CA LYS A 173 3.16 3.12 6.04
C LYS A 173 2.23 2.94 7.25
N TYR A 174 1.58 4.00 7.72
CA TYR A 174 0.60 3.90 8.80
C TYR A 174 -0.68 3.18 8.36
N ARG A 175 -1.16 3.41 7.13
CA ARG A 175 -2.31 2.65 6.57
C ARG A 175 -2.00 1.15 6.48
N ASP A 176 -0.81 0.80 6.01
CA ASP A 176 -0.36 -0.59 5.95
C ASP A 176 -0.24 -1.22 7.34
N ALA A 177 0.22 -0.46 8.35
CA ALA A 177 0.26 -0.93 9.73
C ALA A 177 -1.14 -1.27 10.28
N GLN A 178 -2.14 -0.45 9.96
CA GLN A 178 -3.52 -0.74 10.36
C GLN A 178 -4.10 -1.96 9.64
N LEU A 179 -3.83 -2.14 8.35
CA LEU A 179 -4.25 -3.34 7.63
C LEU A 179 -3.61 -4.59 8.25
N ALA A 180 -2.32 -4.54 8.56
CA ALA A 180 -1.64 -5.63 9.26
C ALA A 180 -2.24 -5.92 10.65
N TRP A 181 -2.62 -4.88 11.40
CA TRP A 181 -3.32 -5.04 12.67
C TRP A 181 -4.70 -5.71 12.50
N ARG A 182 -5.48 -5.27 11.50
CA ARG A 182 -6.80 -5.87 11.18
C ARG A 182 -6.64 -7.34 10.76
N LEU A 183 -5.63 -7.67 9.97
CA LEU A 183 -5.34 -9.05 9.56
C LEU A 183 -5.06 -9.97 10.74
N LYS A 184 -4.29 -9.51 11.74
CA LYS A 184 -4.05 -10.28 12.98
C LYS A 184 -5.33 -10.57 13.77
N ARG A 185 -6.39 -9.78 13.54
CA ARG A 185 -7.70 -9.90 14.19
C ARG A 185 -8.76 -10.51 13.26
N ALA A 186 -8.38 -10.98 12.08
CA ALA A 186 -9.29 -11.52 11.08
C ALA A 186 -10.20 -12.63 11.63
N ALA A 187 -9.77 -13.41 12.61
CA ALA A 187 -10.57 -14.46 13.24
C ALA A 187 -11.76 -13.95 14.07
N MET A 188 -11.76 -12.68 14.51
CA MET A 188 -12.69 -12.14 15.51
C MET A 188 -13.73 -11.18 14.94
N VAL A 189 -13.67 -10.89 13.64
CA VAL A 189 -14.52 -9.88 12.99
C VAL A 189 -15.77 -10.51 12.35
N THR A 190 -16.73 -9.67 12.01
CA THR A 190 -17.93 -10.06 11.25
C THR A 190 -17.59 -10.37 9.79
N ARG A 191 -18.55 -10.99 9.08
CA ARG A 191 -18.42 -11.27 7.64
C ARG A 191 -18.20 -10.00 6.81
N GLN A 192 -18.96 -8.95 7.11
CA GLN A 192 -18.85 -7.68 6.40
C GLN A 192 -17.47 -7.05 6.59
N GLU A 193 -16.95 -7.06 7.82
CA GLU A 193 -15.63 -6.50 8.13
C GLU A 193 -14.48 -7.26 7.46
N ILE A 194 -14.56 -8.59 7.35
CA ILE A 194 -13.52 -9.37 6.66
C ILE A 194 -13.61 -9.22 5.13
N GLU A 195 -14.82 -9.12 4.57
CA GLU A 195 -15.00 -8.82 3.15
C GLU A 195 -14.43 -7.43 2.82
N GLN A 196 -14.68 -6.44 3.67
CA GLN A 196 -14.07 -5.12 3.54
C GLN A 196 -12.55 -5.19 3.63
N LEU A 197 -11.98 -5.88 4.63
CA LEU A 197 -10.52 -6.05 4.74
C LEU A 197 -9.92 -6.72 3.49
N ALA A 198 -10.56 -7.76 2.97
CA ALA A 198 -10.12 -8.43 1.76
C ALA A 198 -10.19 -7.50 0.53
N ASN A 199 -11.23 -6.66 0.44
CA ASN A 199 -11.33 -5.66 -0.62
C ASN A 199 -10.26 -4.58 -0.51
N ASP A 200 -9.96 -4.10 0.71
CA ASP A 200 -8.88 -3.12 0.96
C ASP A 200 -7.52 -3.68 0.51
N TYR A 201 -7.25 -4.96 0.77
CA TYR A 201 -6.05 -5.63 0.26
C TYR A 201 -6.06 -5.79 -1.26
N ARG A 202 -7.20 -6.11 -1.89
CA ARG A 202 -7.30 -6.23 -3.36
C ARG A 202 -7.09 -4.88 -4.05
N SER A 203 -7.68 -3.80 -3.55
CA SER A 203 -7.50 -2.45 -4.11
C SER A 203 -6.05 -1.98 -4.04
N ARG A 204 -5.30 -2.48 -3.05
CA ARG A 204 -3.85 -2.27 -2.90
C ARG A 204 -2.98 -3.29 -3.65
N GLN A 205 -3.57 -4.08 -4.56
CA GLN A 205 -2.87 -5.10 -5.36
C GLN A 205 -2.18 -6.19 -4.51
N GLN A 206 -2.74 -6.52 -3.33
CA GLN A 206 -2.26 -7.55 -2.42
C GLN A 206 -3.25 -8.74 -2.33
N PRO A 207 -3.53 -9.46 -3.44
CA PRO A 207 -4.56 -10.51 -3.47
C PRO A 207 -4.24 -11.71 -2.56
N VAL A 208 -2.94 -11.96 -2.29
CA VAL A 208 -2.51 -13.03 -1.38
C VAL A 208 -2.97 -12.75 0.05
N LEU A 209 -2.77 -11.52 0.55
CA LEU A 209 -3.22 -11.11 1.88
C LEU A 209 -4.74 -11.04 1.98
N ALA A 210 -5.42 -10.62 0.90
CA ALA A 210 -6.88 -10.68 0.84
C ALA A 210 -7.41 -12.11 1.00
N ARG A 211 -6.79 -13.08 0.30
CA ARG A 211 -7.15 -14.50 0.42
C ARG A 211 -6.84 -15.04 1.81
N GLN A 212 -5.68 -14.67 2.38
CA GLN A 212 -5.27 -15.07 3.72
C GLN A 212 -6.27 -14.58 4.79
N ALA A 213 -6.72 -13.33 4.71
CA ALA A 213 -7.69 -12.76 5.65
C ALA A 213 -8.98 -13.59 5.68
N LEU A 214 -9.54 -13.90 4.51
CA LEU A 214 -10.75 -14.71 4.37
C LEU A 214 -10.54 -16.15 4.86
N GLN A 215 -9.38 -16.74 4.57
CA GLN A 215 -9.04 -18.09 5.06
C GLN A 215 -8.95 -18.14 6.58
N THR A 216 -8.27 -17.18 7.22
CA THR A 216 -8.17 -17.10 8.68
C THR A 216 -9.53 -16.95 9.34
N TRP A 217 -10.41 -16.12 8.77
CA TRP A 217 -11.77 -15.95 9.28
C TRP A 217 -12.63 -17.21 9.14
N LEU A 218 -12.56 -17.90 7.99
CA LEU A 218 -13.29 -19.16 7.78
C LEU A 218 -12.80 -20.27 8.72
N GLN A 219 -11.49 -20.42 8.87
CA GLN A 219 -10.89 -21.41 9.76
C GLN A 219 -11.33 -21.22 11.22
N ALA A 220 -11.39 -19.98 11.70
CA ALA A 220 -11.83 -19.68 13.07
C ALA A 220 -13.29 -20.06 13.34
N ARG A 221 -14.15 -20.05 12.31
CA ARG A 221 -15.57 -20.37 12.42
C ARG A 221 -15.89 -21.85 12.13
N GLU A 222 -14.95 -22.57 11.51
CA GLU A 222 -15.17 -23.94 11.05
C GLU A 222 -15.62 -24.88 12.17
N GLY A 223 -14.96 -24.84 13.33
CA GLY A 223 -15.31 -25.70 14.47
C GLY A 223 -16.76 -25.48 14.94
N ARG A 224 -17.14 -24.22 15.21
CA ARG A 224 -18.50 -23.88 15.65
C ARG A 224 -19.56 -24.26 14.63
N LEU A 225 -19.32 -23.99 13.34
CA LEU A 225 -20.29 -24.33 12.29
C LEU A 225 -20.39 -25.85 12.04
N ARG A 226 -19.34 -26.62 12.33
CA ARG A 226 -19.44 -28.08 12.34
C ARG A 226 -20.32 -28.58 13.51
N GLU A 227 -20.24 -27.95 14.69
CA GLU A 227 -21.09 -28.28 15.84
C GLU A 227 -22.58 -28.01 15.57
N ASP A 228 -22.90 -27.05 14.70
CA ASP A 228 -24.26 -26.75 14.23
C ASP A 228 -24.82 -27.83 13.25
N GLY A 229 -24.06 -28.89 12.97
CA GLY A 229 -24.49 -30.03 12.15
C GLY A 229 -24.62 -29.72 10.66
N SER A 230 -25.56 -30.39 9.97
CA SER A 230 -25.71 -30.30 8.51
C SER A 230 -25.95 -28.87 8.00
N LEU A 231 -26.69 -28.05 8.76
CA LEU A 231 -26.97 -26.65 8.39
C LEU A 231 -25.71 -25.77 8.47
N GLY A 232 -24.89 -25.94 9.50
CA GLY A 232 -23.64 -25.19 9.62
C GLY A 232 -22.60 -25.61 8.59
N LEU A 233 -22.55 -26.89 8.21
CA LEU A 233 -21.75 -27.38 7.08
C LEU A 233 -22.20 -26.81 5.72
N MET A 234 -23.51 -26.66 5.50
CA MET A 234 -24.04 -25.97 4.32
C MET A 234 -23.61 -24.50 4.29
N GLN A 235 -23.66 -23.82 5.44
CA GLN A 235 -23.19 -22.44 5.54
C GLN A 235 -21.68 -22.34 5.26
N LEU A 236 -20.86 -23.27 5.77
CA LEU A 236 -19.43 -23.33 5.45
C LEU A 236 -19.18 -23.50 3.95
N ALA A 237 -19.97 -24.35 3.28
CA ALA A 237 -19.87 -24.52 1.84
C ALA A 237 -20.17 -23.22 1.09
N ASP A 238 -21.24 -22.52 1.47
CA ASP A 238 -21.63 -21.24 0.88
C ASP A 238 -20.56 -20.17 1.10
N ASP A 239 -20.06 -20.03 2.32
CA ASP A 239 -19.02 -19.04 2.64
C ASP A 239 -17.71 -19.35 1.85
N HIS A 240 -17.34 -20.62 1.66
CA HIS A 240 -16.19 -21.02 0.85
C HIS A 240 -16.36 -20.71 -0.66
N LEU A 241 -17.54 -20.93 -1.23
CA LEU A 241 -17.85 -20.57 -2.62
C LEU A 241 -17.93 -19.05 -2.81
N ALA A 242 -18.61 -18.35 -1.90
CA ALA A 242 -18.82 -16.93 -1.99
C ALA A 242 -17.51 -16.15 -1.88
N LEU A 243 -16.70 -16.47 -0.86
CA LEU A 243 -15.54 -15.67 -0.47
C LEU A 243 -14.24 -16.11 -1.16
N LEU A 244 -14.02 -17.42 -1.30
CA LEU A 244 -12.75 -17.98 -1.78
C LEU A 244 -12.82 -18.61 -3.17
N LYS A 245 -14.03 -18.78 -3.73
CA LYS A 245 -14.30 -19.55 -4.95
C LYS A 245 -13.71 -20.96 -4.86
N ASP A 246 -13.70 -21.53 -3.65
CA ASP A 246 -13.10 -22.84 -3.37
C ASP A 246 -14.16 -23.94 -3.48
N GLU A 247 -14.45 -24.37 -4.71
CA GLU A 247 -15.43 -25.43 -4.99
C GLU A 247 -15.09 -26.75 -4.32
N ASN A 248 -13.81 -27.10 -4.24
CA ASN A 248 -13.37 -28.37 -3.68
C ASN A 248 -13.68 -28.43 -2.18
N LYS A 249 -13.32 -27.39 -1.44
CA LYS A 249 -13.59 -27.33 0.00
C LYS A 249 -15.08 -27.20 0.27
N ALA A 250 -15.82 -26.42 -0.52
CA ALA A 250 -17.27 -26.34 -0.42
C ALA A 250 -17.97 -27.69 -0.66
N ALA A 251 -17.59 -28.41 -1.70
CA ALA A 251 -18.12 -29.75 -1.96
C ALA A 251 -17.76 -30.73 -0.84
N SER A 252 -16.59 -30.61 -0.22
CA SER A 252 -16.22 -31.45 0.93
C SER A 252 -17.18 -31.27 2.11
N PHE A 253 -17.56 -30.04 2.45
CA PHE A 253 -18.53 -29.76 3.51
C PHE A 253 -19.95 -30.22 3.15
N LEU A 254 -20.38 -30.05 1.90
CA LEU A 254 -21.68 -30.57 1.45
C LEU A 254 -21.75 -32.09 1.52
N LYS A 255 -20.67 -32.80 1.17
CA LYS A 255 -20.59 -34.27 1.32
C LYS A 255 -20.64 -34.69 2.78
N GLU A 256 -20.02 -33.93 3.68
CA GLU A 256 -20.10 -34.16 5.12
C GLU A 256 -21.53 -33.92 5.62
N ALA A 257 -22.19 -32.84 5.19
CA ALA A 257 -23.59 -32.54 5.52
C ALA A 257 -24.55 -33.65 5.06
N TYR A 258 -24.36 -34.17 3.84
CA TYR A 258 -25.16 -35.27 3.30
C TYR A 258 -25.00 -36.57 4.11
N LYS A 259 -23.80 -36.84 4.63
CA LYS A 259 -23.57 -38.02 5.48
C LYS A 259 -24.28 -37.91 6.82
N LEU A 260 -24.36 -36.71 7.39
CA LEU A 260 -25.05 -36.46 8.65
C LEU A 260 -26.58 -36.51 8.48
N ASP A 261 -27.10 -35.92 7.40
CA ASP A 261 -28.53 -35.95 7.09
C ASP A 261 -28.76 -36.08 5.57
N PRO A 262 -28.95 -37.32 5.07
CA PRO A 262 -29.25 -37.58 3.66
C PRO A 262 -30.63 -37.07 3.20
N THR A 263 -31.51 -36.70 4.13
CA THR A 263 -32.90 -36.29 3.81
C THR A 263 -32.99 -34.83 3.37
N LEU A 264 -31.94 -34.04 3.62
CA LEU A 264 -31.84 -32.65 3.19
C LEU A 264 -31.62 -32.54 1.68
N ALA A 265 -32.73 -32.49 0.93
CA ALA A 265 -32.73 -32.38 -0.53
C ALA A 265 -31.93 -31.17 -1.08
N GLU A 266 -31.78 -30.10 -0.30
CA GLU A 266 -30.96 -28.94 -0.65
C GLU A 266 -29.47 -29.30 -0.78
N VAL A 267 -28.94 -30.21 0.04
CA VAL A 267 -27.53 -30.64 -0.03
C VAL A 267 -27.26 -31.36 -1.35
N SER A 268 -28.15 -32.27 -1.74
CA SER A 268 -28.07 -33.00 -3.01
C SER A 268 -28.13 -32.05 -4.20
N ARG A 269 -29.09 -31.13 -4.22
CA ARG A 269 -29.23 -30.11 -5.29
C ARG A 269 -27.97 -29.25 -5.44
N ARG A 270 -27.34 -28.84 -4.33
CA ARG A 270 -26.10 -28.07 -4.36
C ARG A 270 -24.92 -28.88 -4.89
N LEU A 271 -24.77 -30.14 -4.46
CA LEU A 271 -23.72 -31.02 -4.99
C LEU A 271 -23.87 -31.26 -6.50
N GLU A 272 -25.10 -31.48 -6.96
CA GLU A 272 -25.43 -31.57 -8.38
C GLU A 272 -25.08 -30.30 -9.15
N SER A 273 -25.39 -29.12 -8.59
CA SER A 273 -25.03 -27.82 -9.20
C SER A 273 -23.52 -27.61 -9.32
N LEU A 274 -22.72 -28.26 -8.46
CA LEU A 274 -21.25 -28.29 -8.52
C LEU A 274 -20.70 -29.41 -9.43
N GLY A 275 -21.58 -30.16 -10.12
CA GLY A 275 -21.25 -31.23 -11.05
C GLY A 275 -21.00 -32.60 -10.40
N TYR A 276 -21.38 -32.80 -9.13
CA TYR A 276 -21.29 -34.10 -8.49
C TYR A 276 -22.55 -34.94 -8.78
N LYS A 277 -22.38 -36.25 -8.92
CA LYS A 277 -23.45 -37.24 -9.04
C LYS A 277 -23.34 -38.23 -7.89
N LEU A 278 -24.48 -38.77 -7.46
CA LEU A 278 -24.53 -39.82 -6.45
C LEU A 278 -24.38 -41.18 -7.15
N ASP A 279 -23.27 -41.87 -6.90
CA ASP A 279 -23.02 -43.24 -7.38
C ASP A 279 -22.76 -44.17 -6.20
N ARG A 280 -23.54 -45.25 -6.09
CA ARG A 280 -23.44 -46.26 -5.02
C ARG A 280 -23.34 -45.66 -3.59
N GLY A 281 -24.10 -44.60 -3.33
CA GLY A 281 -24.12 -43.93 -2.02
C GLY A 281 -22.94 -42.97 -1.75
N ALA A 282 -22.08 -42.73 -2.74
CA ALA A 282 -20.99 -41.78 -2.66
C ALA A 282 -21.11 -40.68 -3.73
N TRP A 283 -20.88 -39.44 -3.32
CA TRP A 283 -20.85 -38.30 -4.24
C TRP A 283 -19.51 -38.24 -4.98
N THR A 284 -19.55 -38.43 -6.30
CA THR A 284 -18.39 -38.38 -7.19
C THR A 284 -18.59 -37.26 -8.23
N LYS A 285 -17.54 -36.50 -8.52
CA LYS A 285 -17.52 -35.60 -9.68
C LYS A 285 -16.91 -36.42 -10.80
N GLU A 286 -17.56 -36.50 -11.96
CA GLU A 286 -16.94 -37.12 -13.13
C GLU A 286 -15.69 -36.30 -13.47
N VAL A 287 -14.53 -36.81 -13.06
CA VAL A 287 -13.26 -36.34 -13.59
C VAL A 287 -13.25 -36.85 -15.03
N ALA A 288 -13.16 -35.95 -16.00
CA ALA A 288 -12.95 -36.31 -17.39
C ALA A 288 -11.67 -37.16 -17.49
N GLY A 289 -11.78 -38.49 -17.46
CA GLY A 289 -10.63 -39.39 -17.52
C GLY A 289 -10.61 -40.68 -16.69
N LYS A 290 -11.75 -41.25 -16.25
CA LYS A 290 -11.76 -42.66 -15.77
C LYS A 290 -12.83 -43.49 -16.49
N PRO A 291 -12.46 -44.48 -17.31
CA PRO A 291 -13.44 -45.35 -17.96
C PRO A 291 -13.93 -46.39 -16.94
N ALA A 292 -15.25 -46.41 -16.70
CA ALA A 292 -15.92 -47.55 -16.11
C ALA A 292 -16.33 -48.51 -17.25
N GLY A 293 -15.91 -49.77 -17.13
CA GLY A 293 -16.58 -50.98 -17.60
C GLY A 293 -17.01 -51.05 -19.07
N ASP A 294 -16.28 -51.89 -19.82
CA ASP A 294 -16.72 -52.69 -20.98
C ASP A 294 -17.82 -52.14 -21.89
N SER A 295 -17.43 -51.62 -23.06
CA SER A 295 -17.86 -52.01 -24.43
C SER A 295 -17.31 -51.00 -25.48
N PRO A 296 -17.31 -51.34 -26.78
CA PRO A 296 -16.12 -51.49 -27.64
C PRO A 296 -15.53 -50.18 -28.17
N LYS A 297 -14.22 -50.19 -28.41
CA LYS A 297 -13.44 -49.13 -29.08
C LYS A 297 -14.11 -48.61 -30.37
N PRO A 298 -14.11 -47.29 -30.57
CA PRO A 298 -13.78 -46.69 -31.84
C PRO A 298 -12.42 -45.99 -31.79
N GLU A 299 -11.85 -45.86 -32.98
CA GLU A 299 -10.46 -45.55 -33.32
C GLU A 299 -9.86 -44.33 -32.61
N THR A 300 -8.71 -44.57 -32.00
CA THR A 300 -7.74 -43.57 -31.55
C THR A 300 -7.22 -42.75 -32.73
N THR A 301 -7.63 -41.48 -32.83
CA THR A 301 -6.78 -40.45 -33.44
C THR A 301 -5.75 -40.06 -32.37
N SER A 302 -4.49 -40.45 -32.60
CA SER A 302 -3.39 -40.26 -31.67
C SER A 302 -3.17 -38.79 -31.30
N THR A 303 -3.47 -38.40 -30.06
CA THR A 303 -3.07 -37.11 -29.46
C THR A 303 -1.61 -37.13 -28.97
N GLY A 304 -0.83 -38.17 -29.30
CA GLY A 304 0.49 -38.44 -28.72
C GLY A 304 1.62 -37.48 -29.13
N ASP A 305 1.40 -36.61 -30.12
CA ASP A 305 2.49 -35.88 -30.78
C ASP A 305 2.41 -34.35 -30.65
N ILE A 306 1.54 -33.78 -29.81
CA ILE A 306 1.44 -32.32 -29.59
C ILE A 306 2.07 -31.98 -28.25
N VAL A 307 2.95 -30.97 -28.23
CA VAL A 307 3.65 -30.52 -27.03
C VAL A 307 3.51 -29.01 -26.92
N VAL A 308 3.25 -28.52 -25.70
CA VAL A 308 3.25 -27.09 -25.39
C VAL A 308 4.62 -26.50 -25.73
N GLY A 309 4.64 -25.38 -26.45
CA GLY A 309 5.82 -24.72 -26.98
C GLY A 309 6.14 -25.04 -28.45
N MET A 310 5.44 -25.99 -29.08
CA MET A 310 5.58 -26.32 -30.50
C MET A 310 5.15 -25.16 -31.40
N THR A 311 5.89 -24.87 -32.46
CA THR A 311 5.55 -23.80 -33.41
C THR A 311 4.38 -24.17 -34.33
N ALA A 312 3.66 -23.17 -34.83
CA ALA A 312 2.59 -23.33 -35.81
C ALA A 312 3.05 -24.13 -37.05
N SER A 313 4.23 -23.85 -37.58
CA SER A 313 4.86 -24.58 -38.69
C SER A 313 5.07 -26.06 -38.38
N ALA A 314 5.64 -26.37 -37.21
CA ALA A 314 5.86 -27.75 -36.76
C ALA A 314 4.54 -28.51 -36.54
N LEU A 315 3.51 -27.82 -36.04
CA LEU A 315 2.18 -28.40 -35.88
C LEU A 315 1.50 -28.68 -37.23
N ARG A 316 1.58 -27.75 -38.20
CA ARG A 316 1.03 -27.97 -39.56
C ARG A 316 1.70 -29.10 -40.31
N ALA A 317 3.00 -29.30 -40.10
CA ALA A 317 3.74 -30.39 -40.71
C ALA A 317 3.25 -31.77 -40.22
N ARG A 318 2.65 -31.84 -39.02
CA ARG A 318 2.12 -33.08 -38.43
C ARG A 318 0.63 -33.26 -38.70
N MET A 319 -0.14 -32.19 -38.56
CA MET A 319 -1.58 -32.23 -38.72
C MET A 319 -2.10 -30.94 -39.36
N ARG A 320 -2.95 -31.09 -40.37
CA ARG A 320 -3.62 -29.98 -41.05
C ARG A 320 -4.93 -29.62 -40.33
N PRO A 321 -5.12 -28.37 -39.87
CA PRO A 321 -6.35 -27.98 -39.17
C PRO A 321 -7.54 -27.91 -40.12
N ASP A 322 -8.71 -28.29 -39.62
CA ASP A 322 -9.99 -28.17 -40.34
C ASP A 322 -10.52 -26.73 -40.29
N SER A 323 -10.26 -26.01 -39.19
CA SER A 323 -10.55 -24.58 -39.09
C SER A 323 -9.52 -23.85 -38.25
N ILE A 324 -9.34 -22.56 -38.53
CA ILE A 324 -8.42 -21.66 -37.82
C ILE A 324 -9.19 -20.38 -37.45
N GLY A 325 -9.43 -20.16 -36.16
CA GLY A 325 -9.89 -18.90 -35.60
C GLY A 325 -8.69 -18.02 -35.21
N ARG A 326 -8.80 -16.70 -35.40
CA ARG A 326 -7.76 -15.74 -35.02
C ARG A 326 -8.36 -14.56 -34.27
N ALA A 327 -7.74 -14.18 -33.15
CA ALA A 327 -8.10 -13.01 -32.37
C ALA A 327 -6.86 -12.14 -32.09
N PHE A 328 -6.96 -10.85 -32.40
CA PHE A 328 -5.92 -9.86 -32.09
C PHE A 328 -6.22 -9.22 -30.73
N THR A 329 -5.23 -9.22 -29.84
CA THR A 329 -5.30 -8.60 -28.52
C THR A 329 -4.21 -7.55 -28.37
N SER A 330 -4.31 -6.70 -27.35
CA SER A 330 -3.27 -5.70 -27.04
C SER A 330 -1.90 -6.31 -26.70
N THR A 331 -1.86 -7.60 -26.36
CA THR A 331 -0.66 -8.33 -25.95
C THR A 331 -0.13 -9.29 -27.02
N GLY A 332 -0.88 -9.55 -28.10
CA GLY A 332 -0.45 -10.46 -29.16
C GLY A 332 -1.57 -11.04 -30.02
N LEU A 333 -1.22 -12.03 -30.84
CA LEU A 333 -2.16 -12.80 -31.65
C LEU A 333 -2.44 -14.15 -30.97
N ILE A 334 -3.72 -14.48 -30.83
CA ILE A 334 -4.19 -15.80 -30.40
C ILE A 334 -4.79 -16.50 -31.62
N GLU A 335 -4.34 -17.73 -31.91
CA GLU A 335 -4.95 -18.62 -32.90
C GLU A 335 -5.57 -19.83 -32.20
N VAL A 336 -6.74 -20.25 -32.66
CA VAL A 336 -7.42 -21.47 -32.19
C VAL A 336 -7.63 -22.38 -33.38
N TRP A 337 -6.98 -23.53 -33.39
CA TRP A 337 -7.01 -24.48 -34.49
C TRP A 337 -7.86 -25.68 -34.07
N SER A 338 -8.87 -26.01 -34.88
CA SER A 338 -9.73 -27.17 -34.62
C SER A 338 -9.43 -28.30 -35.58
N TYR A 339 -9.42 -29.51 -35.05
CA TYR A 339 -9.27 -30.76 -35.79
C TYR A 339 -10.44 -31.68 -35.44
N GLY A 340 -11.20 -32.11 -36.43
CA GLY A 340 -12.43 -32.90 -36.30
C GLY A 340 -13.71 -32.15 -36.71
N THR A 341 -14.74 -32.92 -37.02
CA THR A 341 -16.00 -32.43 -37.59
C THR A 341 -16.92 -31.82 -36.52
N PRO A 342 -17.74 -30.81 -36.85
CA PRO A 342 -19.13 -30.71 -36.49
C PRO A 342 -19.77 -31.60 -35.41
N GLY A 343 -19.59 -31.44 -34.10
CA GLY A 343 -20.37 -32.24 -33.13
C GLY A 343 -19.86 -33.67 -32.87
N THR A 344 -18.60 -33.95 -33.20
CA THR A 344 -17.81 -35.06 -32.62
C THR A 344 -16.73 -34.50 -31.69
N SER A 345 -16.03 -35.36 -30.94
CA SER A 345 -14.85 -34.95 -30.17
C SER A 345 -13.85 -34.23 -31.09
N ARG A 346 -13.58 -32.96 -30.83
CA ARG A 346 -12.68 -32.11 -31.61
C ARG A 346 -11.43 -31.82 -30.83
N LEU A 347 -10.27 -31.99 -31.43
CA LEU A 347 -9.05 -31.48 -30.84
C LEU A 347 -8.97 -29.98 -31.13
N ILE A 348 -8.89 -29.18 -30.09
CA ILE A 348 -8.65 -27.74 -30.14
C ILE A 348 -7.23 -27.47 -29.67
N VAL A 349 -6.47 -26.72 -30.46
CA VAL A 349 -5.12 -26.29 -30.13
C VAL A 349 -5.09 -24.76 -30.10
N HIS A 350 -4.66 -24.21 -28.98
CA HIS A 350 -4.46 -22.78 -28.77
C HIS A 350 -3.00 -22.43 -29.03
N LEU A 351 -2.77 -21.46 -29.91
CA LEU A 351 -1.46 -20.92 -30.19
C LEU A 351 -1.41 -19.43 -29.87
N GLU A 352 -0.32 -18.99 -29.25
CA GLU A 352 -0.09 -17.58 -28.97
C GLU A 352 1.19 -17.09 -29.61
N ARG A 353 1.16 -15.83 -30.06
CA ARG A 353 2.32 -15.09 -30.52
C ARG A 353 2.47 -13.81 -29.72
N THR A 354 3.54 -13.75 -28.92
CA THR A 354 3.98 -12.54 -28.22
C THR A 354 4.98 -11.78 -29.09
N GLY A 355 4.60 -10.60 -29.58
CA GLY A 355 5.43 -9.72 -30.42
C GLY A 355 5.21 -9.82 -31.94
N PRO A 356 5.69 -8.82 -32.73
CA PRO A 356 5.32 -8.66 -34.14
C PRO A 356 6.02 -9.62 -35.12
N THR A 357 7.16 -10.22 -34.74
CA THR A 357 8.03 -11.00 -35.64
C THR A 357 8.17 -12.47 -35.26
N GLY A 358 7.53 -12.92 -34.17
CA GLY A 358 7.57 -14.32 -33.73
C GLY A 358 6.61 -15.23 -34.50
N GLU A 359 6.82 -16.55 -34.43
CA GLU A 359 5.84 -17.54 -34.85
C GLU A 359 4.94 -17.91 -33.66
N ALA A 360 3.64 -18.15 -33.91
CA ALA A 360 2.71 -18.60 -32.86
C ALA A 360 3.10 -19.99 -32.36
N LYS A 361 3.03 -20.20 -31.04
CA LYS A 361 3.39 -21.47 -30.39
C LYS A 361 2.21 -22.02 -29.61
N VAL A 362 2.09 -23.34 -29.59
CA VAL A 362 1.07 -24.06 -28.80
C VAL A 362 1.24 -23.70 -27.33
N VAL A 363 0.22 -23.11 -26.73
CA VAL A 363 0.18 -22.82 -25.28
C VAL A 363 -0.69 -23.83 -24.54
N GLU A 364 -1.72 -24.34 -25.22
CA GLU A 364 -2.68 -25.27 -24.66
C GLU A 364 -3.30 -26.09 -25.80
N PHE A 365 -3.71 -27.33 -25.50
CA PHE A 365 -4.54 -28.13 -26.40
C PHE A 365 -5.40 -29.09 -25.59
N GLY A 366 -6.58 -29.41 -26.11
CA GLY A 366 -7.52 -30.29 -25.45
C GLY A 366 -8.62 -30.75 -26.40
N ASN A 367 -9.30 -31.82 -26.03
CA ASN A 367 -10.45 -32.30 -26.79
C ASN A 367 -11.72 -31.59 -26.29
N GLU A 368 -12.38 -30.83 -27.16
CA GLU A 368 -13.73 -30.32 -26.99
C GLU A 368 -14.71 -31.47 -27.26
N ARG A 369 -15.60 -31.76 -26.29
CA ARG A 369 -16.61 -32.83 -26.37
C ARG A 369 -17.99 -32.29 -26.70
#